data_AF-A0A349L5G4-F1
#
_entry.id   AF-A0A349L5G4-F1
#
_cell.length_a   1.000
_cell.length_b   1.000
_cell.length_c   1.000
_cell.angle_alpha   90.00
_cell.angle_beta   90.00
_cell.angle_gamma   90.00
#
_symmetry.space_group_name_H-M   'P 1'
#
loop_
_entity.id
_entity.type
_entity.pdbx_description
1 polymer ?
#
loop_
_entity_poly.entity_id
_entity_poly.type
_entity_poly.pdbx_seq_one_letter_code
_entity_poly.pdbx_strand_id
1 'polypeptide(L)'
;MRTEAEMECMESRDLLAALADGELDAATAARLRVHLASCPACAAAHAGLLRLRASMRTQARRHRAPPHLRQQILAALPRPPQPRRAWAALPWSWINFGAAGAFAAAFAVSTTAPSPRWPTATCVTGPCPT
;
A
#
# COMPACT_ATOMS: atom_id res chain seq x y z
N MET A 1 -23.60 12.17 35.70
CA MET A 1 -23.50 11.62 34.33
C MET A 1 -24.78 11.99 33.61
N ARG A 2 -24.74 13.05 32.80
CA ARG A 2 -25.89 13.51 32.02
C ARG A 2 -25.89 12.68 30.73
N THR A 3 -26.90 11.85 30.56
CA THR A 3 -26.92 10.78 29.55
C THR A 3 -27.18 11.36 28.17
N GLU A 4 -26.69 10.64 27.15
CA GLU A 4 -26.86 10.90 25.71
C GLU A 4 -28.34 11.04 25.25
N ALA A 5 -29.30 10.88 26.16
CA ALA A 5 -30.72 11.08 25.98
C ALA A 5 -31.16 12.56 26.10
N GLU A 6 -30.32 13.45 26.62
CA GLU A 6 -30.70 14.84 26.89
C GLU A 6 -30.21 15.79 25.77
N MET A 7 -30.29 15.36 24.51
CA MET A 7 -30.29 16.31 23.41
C MET A 7 -31.72 16.75 23.16
N GLU A 8 -31.96 18.06 23.32
CA GLU A 8 -33.29 18.63 23.14
C GLU A 8 -33.68 18.64 21.65
N CYS A 9 -34.98 18.58 21.38
CA CYS A 9 -35.47 18.62 20.00
C CYS A 9 -35.08 19.92 19.29
N MET A 10 -34.99 21.05 20.00
CA MET A 10 -34.56 22.33 19.41
C MET A 10 -33.09 22.27 18.97
N GLU A 11 -32.19 21.87 19.87
CA GLU A 11 -30.76 21.69 19.57
C GLU A 11 -30.56 20.70 18.41
N SER A 12 -31.29 19.58 18.45
CA SER A 12 -31.25 18.59 17.38
C SER A 12 -31.59 19.18 16.01
N ARG A 13 -32.62 20.04 15.94
CA ARG A 13 -33.08 20.67 14.70
C ARG A 13 -32.03 21.61 14.11
N ASP A 14 -31.33 22.34 14.95
CA ASP A 14 -30.26 23.26 14.53
C ASP A 14 -29.07 22.50 13.92
N LEU A 15 -28.84 21.26 14.36
CA LEU A 15 -27.72 20.43 13.90
C LEU A 15 -28.04 19.54 12.68
N LEU A 16 -29.30 19.44 12.23
CA LEU A 16 -29.68 18.51 11.16
C LEU A 16 -29.03 18.83 9.81
N ALA A 17 -28.86 20.11 9.49
CA ALA A 17 -28.21 20.53 8.25
C ALA A 17 -26.72 20.14 8.26
N ALA A 18 -26.01 20.47 9.34
CA ALA A 18 -24.61 20.09 9.52
C ALA A 18 -24.40 18.57 9.50
N LEU A 19 -25.33 17.79 10.07
CA LEU A 19 -25.30 16.33 9.95
C LEU A 19 -25.45 15.86 8.49
N ALA A 20 -26.38 16.48 7.73
CA ALA A 20 -26.62 16.14 6.34
C ALA A 20 -25.46 16.55 5.41
N ASP A 21 -24.71 17.60 5.76
CA ASP A 21 -23.51 18.06 5.07
C ASP A 21 -22.23 17.31 5.49
N GLY A 22 -22.26 16.61 6.64
CA GLY A 22 -21.11 15.88 7.17
C GLY A 22 -20.12 16.78 7.93
N GLU A 23 -20.58 17.92 8.44
CA GLU A 23 -19.75 18.94 9.10
C GLU A 23 -19.62 18.73 10.62
N LEU A 24 -20.43 17.84 11.19
CA LEU A 24 -20.37 17.53 12.62
C LEU A 24 -19.16 16.65 12.96
N ASP A 25 -18.56 16.92 14.12
CA ASP A 25 -17.58 16.01 14.71
C ASP A 25 -18.22 14.65 15.05
N ALA A 26 -17.40 13.61 15.17
CA ALA A 26 -17.87 12.24 15.35
C ALA A 26 -18.72 12.06 16.62
N ALA A 27 -18.40 12.75 17.72
CA ALA A 27 -19.12 12.60 18.97
C ALA A 27 -20.50 13.25 18.91
N THR A 28 -20.58 14.48 18.38
CA THR A 28 -21.85 15.19 18.19
C THR A 28 -22.74 14.48 17.18
N ALA A 29 -22.17 14.00 16.08
CA ALA A 29 -22.91 13.25 15.07
C ALA A 29 -23.43 11.91 15.63
N ALA A 30 -22.73 11.26 16.56
CA ALA A 30 -23.20 10.05 17.22
C ALA A 30 -24.39 10.34 18.15
N ARG A 31 -24.30 11.36 19.01
CA ARG A 31 -25.40 11.78 19.91
C ARG A 31 -26.66 12.15 19.13
N LEU A 32 -26.53 12.93 18.07
CA LEU A 32 -27.67 13.32 17.24
C LEU A 32 -28.32 12.11 16.56
N ARG A 33 -27.53 11.13 16.07
CA ARG A 33 -28.09 9.89 15.50
C ARG A 33 -28.87 9.07 16.53
N VAL A 34 -28.42 9.04 17.79
CA VAL A 34 -29.19 8.42 18.89
C VAL A 34 -30.53 9.13 19.07
N HIS A 35 -30.55 10.46 19.10
CA HIS A 35 -31.81 11.22 19.18
C HIS A 35 -32.73 10.97 17.97
N LEU A 36 -32.19 10.90 16.75
CA LEU A 36 -32.98 10.58 15.55
C LEU A 36 -33.60 9.17 15.61
N ALA A 37 -32.98 8.23 16.32
CA ALA A 37 -33.54 6.89 16.51
C ALA A 37 -34.73 6.87 17.48
N SER A 38 -34.79 7.83 18.43
CA SER A 38 -35.85 7.91 19.44
C SER A 38 -36.93 8.97 19.15
N CYS A 39 -36.66 9.95 18.27
CA CYS A 39 -37.57 11.05 17.96
C CYS A 39 -38.04 11.03 16.49
N PRO A 40 -39.29 10.57 16.20
CA PRO A 40 -39.83 10.50 14.85
C PRO A 40 -39.95 11.87 14.16
N ALA A 41 -40.21 12.94 14.91
CA ALA A 41 -40.34 14.29 14.36
C ALA A 41 -38.99 14.81 13.80
N CYS A 42 -37.91 14.63 14.56
CA CYS A 42 -36.56 14.98 14.11
C CYS A 42 -36.09 14.07 12.96
N ALA A 43 -36.40 12.77 13.02
CA ALA A 43 -36.12 11.84 11.92
C ALA A 43 -36.82 12.25 10.61
N ALA A 44 -38.10 12.64 10.69
CA ALA A 44 -38.86 13.11 9.53
C ALA A 44 -38.29 14.42 8.95
N ALA A 45 -37.87 15.35 9.82
CA ALA A 45 -37.21 16.60 9.40
C ALA A 45 -35.88 16.33 8.68
N HIS A 46 -35.03 15.46 9.23
CA HIS A 46 -33.77 15.06 8.61
C HIS A 46 -34.00 14.37 7.26
N ALA A 47 -34.97 13.44 7.17
CA ALA A 47 -35.35 12.81 5.92
C ALA A 47 -35.84 13.83 4.87
N GLY A 48 -36.55 14.88 5.31
CA GLY A 48 -36.94 16.01 4.45
C GLY A 48 -35.75 16.74 3.85
N LEU A 49 -34.75 17.07 4.67
CA LEU A 49 -33.50 17.68 4.21
C LEU A 49 -32.75 16.81 3.20
N LEU A 50 -32.66 15.50 3.45
CA LEU A 50 -32.02 14.57 2.51
C LEU A 50 -32.76 14.48 1.18
N ARG A 51 -34.10 14.50 1.18
CA ARG A 51 -34.91 14.54 -0.06
C ARG A 51 -34.65 15.83 -0.85
N LEU A 52 -34.62 16.98 -0.18
CA LEU A 52 -34.29 18.26 -0.80
C LEU A 52 -32.87 18.25 -1.39
N ARG A 53 -31.88 17.74 -0.64
CA ARG A 53 -30.51 17.59 -1.14
C ARG A 53 -30.46 16.70 -2.39
N ALA A 54 -31.20 15.60 -2.39
CA ALA A 54 -31.26 14.69 -3.51
C ALA A 54 -31.89 15.35 -4.75
N SER A 55 -32.99 16.10 -4.60
CA SER A 55 -33.61 16.82 -5.73
C SER A 55 -32.69 17.89 -6.29
N MET A 56 -31.96 18.62 -5.45
CA MET A 56 -30.95 19.57 -5.92
C MET A 56 -29.85 18.87 -6.71
N ARG A 57 -29.34 17.70 -6.27
CA ARG A 57 -28.30 16.97 -7.01
C ARG A 57 -28.75 16.43 -8.38
N THR A 58 -30.05 16.20 -8.57
CA THR A 58 -30.60 15.72 -9.85
C THR A 58 -30.98 16.88 -10.77
N GLN A 59 -31.52 17.96 -10.22
CA GLN A 59 -32.04 19.09 -11.00
C GLN A 59 -31.00 20.20 -11.24
N ALA A 60 -30.03 20.38 -10.35
CA ALA A 60 -29.02 21.42 -10.50
C ALA A 60 -28.10 21.10 -11.69
N ARG A 61 -27.77 22.14 -12.46
CA ARG A 61 -26.80 22.07 -13.54
C ARG A 61 -25.44 21.64 -12.99
N ARG A 62 -24.94 20.49 -13.42
CA ARG A 62 -23.58 20.06 -13.08
C ARG A 62 -22.57 20.75 -14.00
N HIS A 63 -21.52 21.28 -13.39
CA HIS A 63 -20.37 21.81 -14.12
C HIS A 63 -19.35 20.68 -14.29
N ARG A 64 -18.96 20.42 -15.55
CA ARG A 64 -17.94 19.41 -15.83
C ARG A 64 -16.56 19.98 -15.48
N ALA A 65 -15.84 19.31 -14.59
CA ALA A 65 -14.45 19.65 -14.30
C ALA A 65 -13.58 19.50 -15.56
N PRO A 66 -12.65 20.42 -15.83
CA PRO A 66 -11.78 20.33 -17.00
C PRO A 66 -10.83 19.13 -16.90
N PRO A 67 -10.43 18.52 -18.02
CA PRO A 67 -9.68 17.27 -18.03
C PRO A 67 -8.31 17.36 -17.35
N HIS A 68 -7.64 18.52 -17.42
CA HIS A 68 -6.34 18.73 -16.77
C HIS A 68 -6.43 18.64 -15.24
N LEU A 69 -7.53 19.14 -14.62
CA LEU A 69 -7.74 19.06 -13.18
C LEU A 69 -7.85 17.61 -12.73
N ARG A 70 -8.55 16.78 -13.51
CA ARG A 70 -8.66 15.34 -13.25
C ARG A 70 -7.28 14.66 -13.27
N GLN A 71 -6.44 15.01 -14.25
CA GLN A 71 -5.08 14.45 -14.35
C GLN A 71 -4.22 14.85 -13.15
N GLN A 72 -4.30 16.11 -12.71
CA GLN A 72 -3.56 16.59 -11.54
C GLN A 72 -3.99 15.88 -10.26
N ILE A 73 -5.30 15.70 -10.04
CA ILE A 73 -5.82 14.95 -8.88
C ILE A 73 -5.27 13.51 -8.89
N LEU A 74 -5.35 12.82 -10.03
CA LEU A 74 -4.85 11.45 -10.15
C LEU A 74 -3.34 11.33 -9.93
N ALA A 75 -2.57 12.33 -10.36
CA ALA A 75 -1.12 12.37 -10.14
C ALA A 75 -0.74 12.67 -8.68
N ALA A 76 -1.59 13.39 -7.94
CA ALA A 76 -1.37 13.75 -6.53
C ALA A 76 -1.80 12.66 -5.53
N LEU A 77 -2.59 11.67 -5.96
CA LEU A 77 -2.99 10.56 -5.09
C LEU A 77 -1.75 9.72 -4.68
N PRO A 78 -1.71 9.21 -3.43
CA PRO A 78 -0.67 8.29 -3.02
C PRO A 78 -0.63 7.09 -3.97
N ARG A 79 0.56 6.73 -4.46
CA ARG A 79 0.71 5.49 -5.23
C ARG A 79 0.36 4.32 -4.32
N PRO A 80 -0.40 3.33 -4.81
CA PRO A 80 -0.59 2.09 -4.07
C PRO A 80 0.79 1.48 -3.75
N PRO A 81 0.92 0.78 -2.60
CA PRO A 81 2.17 0.10 -2.26
C PRO A 81 2.57 -0.81 -3.42
N GLN A 82 3.76 -0.60 -3.98
CA GLN A 82 4.25 -1.47 -5.04
C GLN A 82 4.57 -2.84 -4.46
N PRO A 83 4.19 -3.94 -5.14
CA PRO A 83 4.60 -5.27 -4.71
C PRO A 83 6.14 -5.30 -4.66
N ARG A 84 6.71 -5.68 -3.51
CA ARG A 84 8.15 -5.88 -3.37
C ARG A 84 8.57 -6.90 -4.43
N ARG A 85 9.52 -6.54 -5.28
CA ARG A 85 10.01 -7.41 -6.36
C ARG A 85 10.45 -8.74 -5.75
N ALA A 86 9.82 -9.85 -6.16
CA ALA A 86 10.02 -11.17 -5.57
C ALA A 86 11.50 -11.66 -5.61
N TRP A 87 12.30 -11.18 -6.57
CA TRP A 87 13.72 -11.51 -6.66
C TRP A 87 14.58 -10.87 -5.55
N ALA A 88 14.11 -9.80 -4.91
CA ALA A 88 14.77 -9.21 -3.74
C ALA A 88 14.56 -10.05 -2.46
N ALA A 89 13.74 -11.10 -2.53
CA ALA A 89 13.51 -12.06 -1.46
C ALA A 89 14.24 -13.40 -1.69
N LEU A 90 15.10 -13.51 -2.72
CA LEU A 90 15.95 -14.69 -2.82
C LEU A 90 16.88 -14.73 -1.61
N PRO A 91 16.88 -15.85 -0.85
CA PRO A 91 17.71 -15.95 0.32
C PRO A 91 19.17 -15.99 -0.14
N TRP A 92 19.97 -15.06 0.36
CA TRP A 92 21.41 -14.92 0.09
C TRP A 92 22.18 -16.23 0.37
N SER A 93 21.61 -17.12 1.19
CA SER A 93 22.11 -18.47 1.44
C SER A 93 22.20 -19.34 0.19
N TRP A 94 21.29 -19.22 -0.78
CA TRP A 94 21.33 -20.03 -2.01
C TRP A 94 22.49 -19.63 -2.93
N ILE A 95 22.89 -18.35 -2.90
CA ILE A 95 24.09 -17.86 -3.59
C ILE A 95 25.35 -18.45 -2.91
N ASN A 96 25.37 -18.50 -1.58
CA ASN A 96 26.50 -19.08 -0.82
C ASN A 96 26.64 -20.60 -0.99
N PHE A 97 25.53 -21.35 -1.12
CA PHE A 97 25.58 -22.79 -1.38
C PHE A 97 26.18 -23.11 -2.76
N GLY A 98 25.90 -22.30 -3.79
CA GLY A 98 26.50 -22.46 -5.12
C GLY A 98 28.02 -22.25 -5.11
N ALA A 99 28.51 -21.27 -4.35
CA ALA A 99 29.94 -21.02 -4.22
C ALA A 99 30.67 -22.12 -3.42
N ALA A 100 30.10 -22.56 -2.28
CA ALA A 100 30.71 -23.59 -1.45
C ALA A 100 30.81 -24.97 -2.14
N GLY A 101 29.80 -25.34 -2.94
CA GLY A 101 29.81 -26.59 -3.71
C GLY A 101 30.93 -26.66 -4.76
N ALA A 102 31.23 -25.54 -5.43
CA ALA A 102 32.29 -25.47 -6.44
C ALA A 102 33.70 -25.63 -5.83
N PHE A 103 33.95 -25.05 -4.65
CA PHE A 103 35.25 -25.18 -3.97
C PHE A 103 35.52 -26.60 -3.45
N ALA A 104 34.51 -27.29 -2.92
CA ALA A 104 34.66 -28.65 -2.41
C ALA A 104 35.03 -29.65 -3.53
N ALA A 105 34.41 -29.52 -4.72
CA ALA A 105 34.71 -30.37 -5.87
C ALA A 105 36.15 -30.20 -6.38
N ALA A 106 36.66 -28.96 -6.43
CA ALA A 106 38.03 -28.68 -6.87
C ALA A 106 39.10 -29.24 -5.90
N PHE A 107 38.81 -29.22 -4.59
CA PHE A 107 39.74 -29.76 -3.59
C PHE A 107 39.82 -31.29 -3.64
N ALA A 108 38.69 -31.98 -3.79
CA ALA A 108 38.65 -33.44 -3.90
C ALA A 108 39.40 -33.97 -5.13
N VAL A 109 39.34 -33.25 -6.26
CA VAL A 109 40.11 -33.58 -7.48
C VAL A 109 41.62 -33.47 -7.25
N SER A 110 42.07 -32.50 -6.45
CA SER A 110 43.50 -32.26 -6.23
C SER A 110 44.16 -33.29 -5.33
N THR A 111 43.42 -33.92 -4.40
CA THR A 111 43.99 -34.87 -3.43
C THR A 111 44.02 -36.32 -3.92
N THR A 112 43.23 -36.67 -4.94
CA THR A 112 43.19 -38.05 -5.49
C THR A 112 43.92 -38.18 -6.82
N ALA A 113 44.33 -37.09 -7.46
CA ALA A 113 45.14 -37.14 -8.66
C ALA A 113 46.56 -37.67 -8.33
N PRO A 114 46.99 -38.82 -8.87
CA PRO A 114 48.36 -39.27 -8.70
C PRO A 114 49.32 -38.26 -9.34
N SER A 115 50.39 -37.91 -8.62
CA SER A 115 51.37 -36.92 -9.04
C SER A 115 51.86 -37.18 -10.48
N PRO A 116 51.82 -36.21 -11.39
CA PRO A 116 52.37 -36.38 -12.72
C PRO A 116 53.87 -36.68 -12.58
N ARG A 117 54.34 -37.77 -13.18
CA ARG A 117 55.77 -38.07 -13.31
C ARG A 117 56.32 -37.15 -14.38
N TRP A 118 56.88 -36.01 -13.97
CA TRP A 118 57.54 -35.11 -14.90
C TRP A 118 58.70 -35.89 -15.54
N PRO A 119 58.75 -36.03 -16.88
CA PRO A 119 59.92 -36.62 -17.51
C PRO A 119 61.11 -35.72 -17.20
N THR A 120 62.16 -36.29 -16.60
CA THR A 120 63.44 -35.61 -16.39
C THR A 120 63.93 -35.07 -17.71
N ALA A 121 64.19 -33.76 -17.73
CA ALA A 121 64.64 -32.99 -18.88
C ALA A 121 65.73 -33.74 -19.65
N THR A 122 65.44 -34.08 -20.91
CA THR A 122 66.48 -34.44 -21.87
C THR A 122 67.28 -33.18 -22.18
N CYS A 123 68.55 -33.19 -21.77
CA CYS A 123 69.52 -32.18 -22.21
C CYS A 123 69.57 -32.19 -23.74
N VAL A 124 69.06 -31.12 -24.36
CA VAL A 124 69.31 -30.83 -25.78
C VAL A 124 70.78 -30.50 -25.91
N THR A 125 71.53 -31.43 -26.49
CA THR A 125 72.86 -31.21 -27.04
C THR A 125 72.74 -30.29 -28.25
N GLY A 126 73.03 -29.00 -28.07
CA GLY A 126 73.33 -28.10 -29.18
C GLY A 126 74.85 -28.00 -29.39
N PRO A 127 75.36 -27.93 -30.62
CA PRO A 127 76.75 -27.56 -30.87
C PRO A 127 76.89 -26.02 -30.93
N CYS A 128 78.05 -25.52 -30.47
CA CYS A 128 78.46 -24.11 -30.56
C CYS A 128 79.40 -23.89 -31.79
N PRO A 129 79.65 -22.63 -32.19
CA PRO A 129 79.92 -22.16 -33.56
C PRO A 129 81.40 -22.37 -33.99
N THR A 130 81.89 -22.13 -35.21
CA THR A 130 81.58 -21.19 -36.32
C THR A 130 81.91 -21.83 -37.66
#